data_AF-A0A090RVJ2-F1
#
_entry.id   AF-A0A090RVJ2-F1
#
_cell.length_a   1.000
_cell.length_b   1.000
_cell.length_c   1.000
_cell.angle_alpha   90.00
_cell.angle_beta   90.00
_cell.angle_gamma   90.00
#
_symmetry.space_group_name_H-M   'P 1'
#
loop_
_entity.id
_entity.type
_entity.pdbx_description
1 polymer ?
#
loop_
_entity_poly.entity_id
_entity_poly.type
_entity_poly.pdbx_seq_one_letter_code
_entity_poly.pdbx_strand_id
1 'polypeptide(L)'
;MYITGRNRSETKAGLRDRHLIIELDEGVNDFELKLVFQGASKLEKSQFKVQPAKALNKEEVITTLNSFKTSSATLKATYRHEPLFFNLALKRENKSEVHNFRCLIVRKGEFHIEPFKSIFLVEHSKKRLTLNTEENKLVIRENDGDVATLTDAKQVVDCAEYQTVDFEALANEADEIDFVVKSGENSLTFNVEGAVATDSLSLPLLLNRDRYSKLFKDEYNGEFYVQKGKVALDNSEFTVPGVRLKLLKWEQEFVAEKLIALSDSKSLTLTDLENIDSNLHQSYQALFSYLEERRTTPSLCSWGEEYAAIVEDIVSAYLTFFEAIPTGTMLTKEQKQALQVGLVQREGEEYISPFHPLVLAYYSSLRKAMTADNSFADLPDVTFERLSPKGLLPYVYHPKHEFSYNQQVRENAFWIKSVPQEKSSLAFVRKLVKEKIDEFQTAFSQLFEGSEKSIIVNAVNQDNAEELFMGLVDYIRTHQDKAASIHVNLYDDELTFNAFDRFAEADGMVEIAEWLELNKGKVREVADTIIDILRTRLTYSKFTNDKEGGQAMHI
;
A
#
# COMPACT_ATOMS: atom_id res chain seq x y z
N MET A 1 -5.68 -33.81 -1.54
CA MET A 1 -6.77 -33.04 -0.93
C MET A 1 -6.30 -31.60 -0.84
N TYR A 2 -7.09 -30.65 -1.31
CA TYR A 2 -6.78 -29.23 -1.26
C TYR A 2 -7.86 -28.49 -0.48
N ILE A 3 -7.50 -27.47 0.30
CA ILE A 3 -8.45 -26.71 1.13
C ILE A 3 -8.29 -25.22 0.81
N THR A 4 -9.35 -24.64 0.26
CA THR A 4 -9.48 -23.19 0.10
C THR A 4 -10.34 -22.67 1.25
N GLY A 5 -9.83 -21.72 2.02
CA GLY A 5 -10.53 -21.24 3.21
C GLY A 5 -10.44 -19.74 3.39
N ARG A 6 -11.58 -19.09 3.67
CA ARG A 6 -11.64 -17.66 3.97
C ARG A 6 -12.50 -17.34 5.17
N ASN A 7 -12.28 -16.17 5.75
CA ASN A 7 -13.13 -15.64 6.79
C ASN A 7 -14.31 -14.90 6.17
N ARG A 8 -15.43 -14.82 6.89
CA ARG A 8 -16.59 -14.03 6.44
C ARG A 8 -16.27 -12.55 6.33
N SER A 9 -15.49 -12.01 7.27
CA SER A 9 -14.96 -10.64 7.26
C SER A 9 -13.77 -10.50 8.23
N GLU A 10 -13.06 -9.37 8.19
CA GLU A 10 -11.92 -9.06 9.07
C GLU A 10 -12.33 -8.73 10.52
N THR A 11 -13.62 -8.54 10.78
CA THR A 11 -14.11 -8.31 12.15
C THR A 11 -13.82 -9.53 13.04
N LYS A 12 -13.62 -9.32 14.35
CA LYS A 12 -13.45 -10.43 15.31
C LYS A 12 -14.54 -11.50 15.18
N ALA A 13 -15.77 -11.10 14.87
CA ALA A 13 -16.88 -12.03 14.62
C ALA A 13 -16.77 -12.75 13.27
N GLY A 14 -16.38 -12.03 12.21
CA GLY A 14 -16.13 -12.59 10.88
C GLY A 14 -15.00 -13.62 10.86
N LEU A 15 -13.93 -13.40 11.62
CA LEU A 15 -12.82 -14.36 11.79
C LEU A 15 -13.26 -15.70 12.43
N ARG A 16 -14.40 -15.70 13.14
CA ARG A 16 -14.97 -16.91 13.75
C ARG A 16 -15.94 -17.65 12.83
N ASP A 17 -16.36 -17.04 11.73
CA ASP A 17 -17.23 -17.66 10.72
C ASP A 17 -16.37 -17.97 9.48
N ARG A 18 -15.87 -19.21 9.42
CA ARG A 18 -14.90 -19.66 8.42
C ARG A 18 -15.62 -20.44 7.33
N HIS A 19 -15.37 -20.08 6.07
CA HIS A 19 -15.92 -20.73 4.90
C HIS A 19 -14.81 -21.53 4.20
N LEU A 20 -15.07 -22.80 3.92
CA LEU A 20 -14.09 -23.76 3.43
C LEU A 20 -14.65 -24.49 2.20
N ILE A 21 -13.85 -24.56 1.13
CA ILE A 21 -14.02 -25.49 0.01
C ILE A 21 -12.91 -26.53 0.13
N ILE A 22 -13.30 -27.80 0.11
CA ILE A 22 -12.41 -28.94 0.28
C ILE A 22 -12.51 -29.81 -0.97
N GLU A 23 -11.42 -29.88 -1.71
CA GLU A 23 -11.29 -30.70 -2.92
C GLU A 23 -10.65 -32.04 -2.56
N LEU A 24 -11.43 -33.12 -2.64
CA LEU A 24 -10.94 -34.48 -2.45
C LEU A 24 -10.25 -34.99 -3.71
N ASP A 25 -9.13 -35.71 -3.56
CA ASP A 25 -8.48 -36.36 -4.69
C ASP A 25 -9.39 -37.44 -5.28
N GLU A 26 -9.16 -37.81 -6.53
CA GLU A 26 -9.93 -38.85 -7.22
C GLU A 26 -9.86 -40.19 -6.47
N GLY A 27 -10.99 -40.90 -6.39
CA GLY A 27 -11.09 -42.19 -5.69
C GLY A 27 -11.13 -42.15 -4.16
N VAL A 28 -10.81 -41.02 -3.51
CA VAL A 28 -10.84 -40.87 -2.04
C VAL A 28 -12.27 -40.52 -1.57
N ASN A 29 -12.95 -41.45 -0.89
CA ASN A 29 -14.31 -41.20 -0.38
C ASN A 29 -14.32 -40.77 1.09
N ASP A 30 -13.41 -41.28 1.90
CA ASP A 30 -13.33 -40.91 3.32
C ASP A 30 -12.40 -39.71 3.51
N PHE A 31 -12.83 -38.74 4.32
CA PHE A 31 -12.05 -37.55 4.60
C PHE A 31 -11.99 -37.24 6.09
N GLU A 32 -10.91 -36.57 6.48
CA GLU A 32 -10.66 -36.09 7.84
C GLU A 32 -10.43 -34.57 7.84
N LEU A 33 -11.28 -33.84 8.56
CA LEU A 33 -11.08 -32.41 8.82
C LEU A 33 -10.57 -32.22 10.25
N LYS A 34 -9.30 -31.85 10.38
CA LYS A 34 -8.66 -31.55 11.67
C LYS A 34 -8.57 -30.06 11.92
N LEU A 35 -9.20 -29.61 13.00
CA LEU A 35 -9.17 -28.24 13.49
C LEU A 35 -8.25 -28.15 14.69
N VAL A 36 -7.31 -27.19 14.68
CA VAL A 36 -6.35 -26.97 15.76
C VAL A 36 -6.55 -25.59 16.36
N PHE A 37 -6.70 -25.53 17.67
CA PHE A 37 -6.93 -24.32 18.45
C PHE A 37 -5.75 -24.09 19.40
N GLN A 38 -5.16 -22.90 19.31
CA GLN A 38 -4.05 -22.48 20.18
C GLN A 38 -4.60 -21.66 21.35
N GLY A 39 -4.20 -21.98 22.58
CA GLY A 39 -4.64 -21.26 23.78
C GLY A 39 -6.12 -21.48 24.16
N ALA A 40 -6.85 -22.33 23.45
CA ALA A 40 -8.22 -22.68 23.81
C ALA A 40 -8.25 -23.60 25.04
N SER A 41 -9.21 -23.36 25.93
CA SER A 41 -9.49 -24.31 27.01
C SER A 41 -10.01 -25.63 26.44
N LYS A 42 -10.01 -26.68 27.27
CA LYS A 42 -10.28 -28.06 26.85
C LYS A 42 -11.55 -28.16 25.99
N LEU A 43 -11.43 -28.80 24.84
CA LEU A 43 -12.51 -29.07 23.91
C LEU A 43 -13.22 -30.37 24.30
N GLU A 44 -14.54 -30.37 24.18
CA GLU A 44 -15.38 -31.56 24.37
C GLU A 44 -16.15 -31.87 23.09
N LYS A 45 -16.31 -33.17 22.79
CA LYS A 45 -17.07 -33.63 21.62
C LYS A 45 -18.50 -33.06 21.58
N SER A 46 -19.16 -32.94 22.74
CA SER A 46 -20.51 -32.41 22.91
C SER A 46 -20.69 -30.96 22.43
N GLN A 47 -19.59 -30.20 22.36
CA GLN A 47 -19.57 -28.80 21.95
C GLN A 47 -19.64 -28.62 20.43
N PHE A 48 -19.37 -29.68 19.67
CA PHE A 48 -19.41 -29.68 18.22
C PHE A 48 -20.76 -30.19 17.70
N LYS A 49 -21.31 -29.49 16.71
CA LYS A 49 -22.56 -29.88 16.06
C LYS A 49 -22.47 -29.70 14.55
N VAL A 50 -22.80 -30.77 13.81
CA VAL A 50 -22.97 -30.72 12.36
C VAL A 50 -24.37 -30.20 12.03
N GLN A 51 -24.44 -29.27 11.08
CA GLN A 51 -25.68 -28.64 10.63
C GLN A 51 -25.76 -28.64 9.10
N PRO A 52 -26.88 -29.05 8.49
CA PRO A 52 -28.01 -29.74 9.13
C PRO A 52 -27.61 -31.11 9.71
N ALA A 53 -28.38 -31.64 10.66
CA ALA A 53 -28.02 -32.86 11.42
C ALA A 53 -27.93 -34.15 10.57
N LYS A 54 -28.40 -34.13 9.33
CA LYS A 54 -28.27 -35.23 8.36
C LYS A 54 -27.30 -34.92 7.23
N ALA A 55 -26.56 -33.80 7.30
CA ALA A 55 -25.67 -33.39 6.22
C ALA A 55 -24.62 -34.48 5.89
N LEU A 56 -24.16 -35.21 6.91
CA LEU A 56 -23.17 -36.29 6.78
C LEU A 56 -23.79 -37.67 7.02
N ASN A 57 -25.09 -37.82 6.73
CA ASN A 57 -25.85 -39.07 6.91
C ASN A 57 -25.87 -39.65 8.33
N LYS A 58 -25.44 -38.89 9.36
CA LYS A 58 -25.25 -39.35 10.74
C LYS A 58 -24.12 -40.38 10.90
N GLU A 59 -23.22 -40.46 9.92
CA GLU A 59 -22.07 -41.36 9.93
C GLU A 59 -20.80 -40.63 10.40
N GLU A 60 -20.91 -39.36 10.77
CA GLU A 60 -19.76 -38.57 11.21
C GLU A 60 -19.18 -39.03 12.55
N VAL A 61 -17.85 -39.05 12.63
CA VAL A 61 -17.12 -39.31 13.86
C VAL A 61 -16.33 -38.07 14.26
N ILE A 62 -16.72 -37.47 15.38
CA ILE A 62 -16.00 -36.35 15.98
C ILE A 62 -15.16 -36.86 17.15
N THR A 63 -13.87 -36.55 17.14
CA THR A 63 -12.93 -36.80 18.25
C THR A 63 -12.27 -35.49 18.68
N THR A 64 -11.95 -35.38 19.96
CA THR A 64 -11.26 -34.21 20.53
C THR A 64 -10.00 -34.66 21.25
N LEU A 65 -8.89 -33.96 21.03
CA LEU A 65 -7.62 -34.21 21.68
C LEU A 65 -7.09 -32.91 22.29
N ASN A 66 -6.88 -32.92 23.61
CA ASN A 66 -6.45 -31.77 24.38
C ASN A 66 -5.03 -32.01 24.90
N SER A 67 -4.12 -31.10 24.58
CA SER A 67 -2.75 -31.09 25.09
C SER A 67 -2.50 -29.83 25.94
N PHE A 68 -1.33 -29.73 26.56
CA PHE A 68 -0.97 -28.59 27.40
C PHE A 68 -0.94 -27.24 26.64
N LYS A 69 -0.67 -27.24 25.33
CA LYS A 69 -0.53 -26.01 24.52
C LYS A 69 -1.59 -25.87 23.43
N THR A 70 -2.14 -26.99 22.96
CA THR A 70 -3.08 -27.01 21.84
C THR A 70 -4.23 -27.96 22.09
N SER A 71 -5.42 -27.57 21.65
CA SER A 71 -6.60 -28.42 21.62
C SER A 71 -6.99 -28.64 20.16
N SER A 72 -7.40 -29.86 19.80
CA SER A 72 -7.79 -30.17 18.43
C SER A 72 -9.09 -30.97 18.39
N ALA A 73 -9.84 -30.78 17.31
CA ALA A 73 -11.02 -31.55 16.99
C ALA A 73 -10.89 -32.13 15.58
N THR A 74 -11.19 -33.41 15.44
CA THR A 74 -11.14 -34.12 14.17
C THR A 74 -12.56 -34.57 13.83
N LEU A 75 -13.02 -34.22 12.63
CA LEU A 75 -14.26 -34.72 12.01
C LEU A 75 -13.89 -35.72 10.92
N LYS A 76 -14.39 -36.95 11.01
CA LYS A 76 -14.32 -37.96 9.95
C LYS A 76 -15.70 -38.18 9.33
N ALA A 77 -15.78 -38.23 8.01
CA ALA A 77 -17.00 -38.51 7.27
C ALA A 77 -16.69 -39.05 5.87
N THR A 78 -17.73 -39.51 5.17
CA THR A 78 -17.63 -40.12 3.84
C THR A 78 -18.35 -39.25 2.80
N TYR A 79 -17.67 -38.98 1.68
CA TYR A 79 -18.17 -38.32 0.49
C TYR A 79 -18.86 -39.36 -0.42
N ARG A 80 -20.11 -39.09 -0.81
CA ARG A 80 -20.95 -40.01 -1.59
C ARG A 80 -21.14 -39.56 -3.04
N HIS A 81 -20.06 -39.09 -3.65
CA HIS A 81 -20.02 -38.67 -5.05
C HIS A 81 -20.95 -37.50 -5.41
N GLU A 82 -21.47 -36.77 -4.43
CA GLU A 82 -22.27 -35.54 -4.61
C GLU A 82 -21.72 -34.39 -3.75
N PRO A 83 -21.75 -33.13 -4.23
CA PRO A 83 -21.29 -31.98 -3.46
C PRO A 83 -21.94 -31.87 -2.07
N LEU A 84 -21.10 -31.77 -1.04
CA LEU A 84 -21.52 -31.89 0.35
C LEU A 84 -21.45 -30.55 1.07
N PHE A 85 -22.60 -30.06 1.55
CA PHE A 85 -22.71 -28.80 2.27
C PHE A 85 -23.03 -29.02 3.75
N PHE A 86 -22.19 -28.51 4.65
CA PHE A 86 -22.45 -28.56 6.10
C PHE A 86 -21.79 -27.41 6.86
N ASN A 87 -22.25 -27.16 8.08
CA ASN A 87 -21.56 -26.34 9.06
C ASN A 87 -21.16 -27.20 10.25
N LEU A 88 -19.88 -27.18 10.62
CA LEU A 88 -19.41 -27.69 11.89
C LEU A 88 -19.36 -26.53 12.88
N ALA A 89 -20.36 -26.43 13.75
CA ALA A 89 -20.46 -25.38 14.76
C ALA A 89 -19.77 -25.81 16.05
N LEU A 90 -18.84 -24.99 16.55
CA LEU A 90 -18.26 -25.09 17.89
C LEU A 90 -19.00 -24.12 18.82
N LYS A 91 -19.76 -24.67 19.78
CA LYS A 91 -20.48 -23.90 20.79
C LYS A 91 -19.73 -23.87 22.10
N ARG A 92 -19.56 -22.67 22.64
CA ARG A 92 -18.83 -22.37 23.88
C ARG A 92 -19.62 -21.35 24.68
N GLU A 93 -19.43 -21.35 26.00
CA GLU A 93 -20.05 -20.33 26.87
C GLU A 93 -19.52 -18.93 26.54
N ASN A 94 -18.20 -18.84 26.32
CA ASN A 94 -17.58 -17.62 25.86
C ASN A 94 -17.84 -17.41 24.37
N LYS A 95 -18.53 -16.31 24.03
CA LYS A 95 -18.85 -15.93 22.63
C LYS A 95 -17.61 -15.72 21.76
N SER A 96 -16.45 -15.38 22.35
CA SER A 96 -15.21 -15.22 21.58
C SER A 96 -14.61 -16.56 21.13
N GLU A 97 -15.05 -17.68 21.72
CA GLU A 97 -14.63 -19.04 21.37
C GLU A 97 -15.68 -19.80 20.54
N VAL A 98 -16.78 -19.14 20.18
CA VAL A 98 -17.80 -19.73 19.30
C VAL A 98 -17.34 -19.59 17.86
N HIS A 99 -17.14 -20.72 17.17
CA HIS A 99 -16.70 -20.78 15.78
C HIS A 99 -17.72 -21.53 14.90
N ASN A 100 -17.83 -21.12 13.65
CA ASN A 100 -18.53 -21.85 12.60
C ASN A 100 -17.56 -22.20 11.48
N PHE A 101 -17.59 -23.43 11.02
CA PHE A 101 -16.81 -23.92 9.88
C PHE A 101 -17.79 -24.41 8.82
N ARG A 102 -18.13 -23.53 7.89
CA ARG A 102 -19.06 -23.79 6.79
C ARG A 102 -18.29 -24.39 5.63
N CYS A 103 -18.59 -25.64 5.32
CA CYS A 103 -17.80 -26.47 4.42
C CYS A 103 -18.61 -26.86 3.19
N LEU A 104 -17.94 -26.80 2.03
CA LEU A 104 -18.30 -27.46 0.79
C LEU A 104 -17.24 -28.53 0.51
N ILE A 105 -17.64 -29.79 0.34
CA ILE A 105 -16.76 -30.86 -0.15
C ILE A 105 -17.13 -31.16 -1.60
N VAL A 106 -16.14 -31.21 -2.48
CA VAL A 106 -16.25 -31.57 -3.90
C VAL A 106 -15.07 -32.45 -4.33
N ARG A 107 -15.10 -33.06 -5.51
CA ARG A 107 -13.88 -33.66 -6.08
C ARG A 107 -13.01 -32.59 -6.71
N LYS A 108 -11.70 -32.80 -6.62
CA LYS A 108 -10.72 -32.04 -7.39
C LYS A 108 -11.02 -32.16 -8.88
N GLY A 109 -11.10 -31.02 -9.56
CA GLY A 109 -11.36 -30.94 -11.00
C GLY A 109 -12.84 -31.00 -11.40
N GLU A 110 -13.79 -31.23 -10.48
CA GLU A 110 -15.22 -31.14 -10.82
C GLU A 110 -15.63 -29.70 -11.13
N PHE A 111 -15.12 -28.72 -10.40
CA PHE A 111 -15.46 -27.31 -10.59
C PHE A 111 -14.20 -26.47 -10.63
N HIS A 112 -14.18 -25.44 -11.48
CA HIS A 112 -13.06 -24.50 -11.54
C HIS A 112 -13.16 -23.50 -10.39
N ILE A 113 -12.53 -23.82 -9.25
CA ILE A 113 -12.63 -23.03 -8.00
C ILE A 113 -11.83 -21.72 -8.06
N GLU A 114 -10.72 -21.72 -8.80
CA GLU A 114 -9.75 -20.61 -8.87
C GLU A 114 -10.40 -19.22 -9.07
N PRO A 115 -11.36 -19.01 -10.00
CA PRO A 115 -11.96 -17.70 -10.26
C PRO A 115 -12.79 -17.13 -9.10
N PHE A 116 -13.22 -17.98 -8.15
CA PHE A 116 -14.04 -17.56 -7.03
C PHE A 116 -13.45 -17.89 -5.65
N LYS A 117 -12.20 -18.37 -5.60
CA LYS A 117 -11.51 -18.79 -4.37
C LYS A 117 -11.42 -17.69 -3.31
N SER A 118 -11.47 -16.42 -3.73
CA SER A 118 -11.35 -15.22 -2.90
C SER A 118 -12.69 -14.57 -2.54
N ILE A 119 -13.80 -14.99 -3.16
CA ILE A 119 -15.10 -14.29 -3.09
C ILE A 119 -16.27 -15.17 -2.65
N PHE A 120 -16.07 -16.47 -2.42
CA PHE A 120 -17.16 -17.38 -2.03
C PHE A 120 -17.61 -17.27 -0.56
N LEU A 121 -18.86 -17.60 -0.28
CA LEU A 121 -19.39 -17.91 1.04
C LEU A 121 -20.28 -19.15 0.94
N VAL A 122 -19.96 -20.18 1.71
CA VAL A 122 -20.78 -21.40 1.81
C VAL A 122 -22.10 -21.17 2.58
N GLU A 123 -23.24 -21.27 1.90
CA GLU A 123 -24.58 -21.29 2.48
C GLU A 123 -25.09 -22.73 2.68
N HIS A 124 -24.57 -23.40 3.71
CA HIS A 124 -24.86 -24.83 3.96
C HIS A 124 -26.36 -25.18 4.06
N SER A 125 -27.20 -24.28 4.57
CA SER A 125 -28.65 -24.53 4.74
C SER A 125 -29.41 -24.50 3.41
N LYS A 126 -28.97 -23.66 2.46
CA LYS A 126 -29.56 -23.56 1.11
C LYS A 126 -28.83 -24.43 0.06
N LYS A 127 -27.72 -25.08 0.46
CA LYS A 127 -26.83 -25.84 -0.42
C LYS A 127 -26.34 -25.05 -1.64
N ARG A 128 -25.90 -23.80 -1.41
CA ARG A 128 -25.38 -22.92 -2.46
C ARG A 128 -24.10 -22.21 -2.01
N LEU A 129 -23.36 -21.70 -2.98
CA LEU A 129 -22.28 -20.74 -2.78
C LEU A 129 -22.79 -19.33 -3.08
N THR A 130 -22.48 -18.38 -2.22
CA THR A 130 -22.67 -16.95 -2.50
C THR A 130 -21.37 -16.34 -2.95
N LEU A 131 -21.36 -15.63 -4.06
CA LEU A 131 -20.23 -14.92 -4.60
C LEU A 131 -20.37 -13.45 -4.24
N ASN A 132 -19.44 -12.93 -3.45
CA ASN A 132 -19.39 -11.51 -3.12
C ASN A 132 -18.56 -10.78 -4.17
N THR A 133 -19.20 -10.33 -5.25
CA THR A 133 -18.52 -9.70 -6.39
C THR A 133 -19.34 -8.56 -6.98
N GLU A 134 -18.66 -7.63 -7.64
CA GLU A 134 -19.27 -6.57 -8.46
C GLU A 134 -19.16 -6.90 -9.96
N GLU A 135 -18.52 -8.01 -10.30
CA GLU A 135 -18.40 -8.48 -11.67
C GLU A 135 -19.65 -9.23 -12.09
N ASN A 136 -19.96 -9.13 -13.38
CA ASN A 136 -21.12 -9.78 -13.98
C ASN A 136 -20.78 -11.10 -14.69
N LYS A 137 -19.55 -11.60 -14.53
CA LYS A 137 -19.05 -12.79 -15.23
C LYS A 137 -18.37 -13.73 -14.27
N LEU A 138 -18.57 -15.03 -14.45
CA LEU A 138 -17.89 -16.10 -13.72
C LEU A 138 -17.32 -17.11 -14.70
N VAL A 139 -15.99 -17.29 -14.67
CA VAL A 139 -15.33 -18.36 -15.41
C VAL A 139 -15.57 -19.68 -14.67
N ILE A 140 -16.14 -20.68 -15.36
CA ILE A 140 -16.51 -21.99 -14.81
C ILE A 140 -15.65 -23.14 -15.37
N ARG A 141 -14.80 -22.87 -16.38
CA ARG A 141 -13.86 -23.83 -16.98
C ARG A 141 -12.54 -23.15 -17.34
N GLU A 142 -11.42 -23.88 -17.21
CA GLU A 142 -10.06 -23.35 -17.47
C GLU A 142 -9.82 -22.96 -18.94
N ASN A 143 -10.23 -23.81 -19.88
CA ASN A 143 -9.95 -23.62 -21.31
C ASN A 143 -10.95 -22.67 -21.97
N ASP A 144 -10.45 -21.76 -22.80
CA ASP A 144 -11.25 -20.84 -23.63
C ASP A 144 -12.45 -21.54 -24.28
N GLY A 145 -13.58 -20.86 -24.32
CA GLY A 145 -14.80 -21.38 -24.89
C GLY A 145 -15.94 -20.37 -24.87
N ASP A 146 -17.14 -20.88 -25.10
CA ASP A 146 -18.32 -20.04 -25.25
C ASP A 146 -18.79 -19.43 -23.93
N VAL A 147 -19.50 -18.31 -24.05
CA VAL A 147 -20.10 -17.58 -22.93
C VAL A 147 -21.60 -17.88 -22.89
N ALA A 148 -22.10 -18.35 -21.75
CA ALA A 148 -23.52 -18.49 -21.47
C ALA A 148 -24.07 -17.20 -20.88
N THR A 149 -24.91 -16.48 -21.63
CA THR A 149 -25.68 -15.37 -21.07
C THR A 149 -26.90 -15.90 -20.33
N LEU A 150 -27.04 -15.53 -19.07
CA LEU A 150 -28.19 -15.87 -18.26
C LEU A 150 -29.35 -14.91 -18.54
N THR A 151 -30.52 -15.49 -18.82
CA THR A 151 -31.78 -14.75 -19.03
C THR A 151 -32.76 -14.94 -17.89
N ASP A 152 -32.62 -16.02 -17.14
CA ASP A 152 -33.58 -16.42 -16.10
C ASP A 152 -32.87 -16.86 -14.82
N ALA A 153 -33.50 -16.56 -13.69
CA ALA A 153 -33.09 -17.07 -12.38
C ALA A 153 -33.08 -18.61 -12.37
N LYS A 154 -32.09 -19.21 -11.71
CA LYS A 154 -31.85 -20.66 -11.59
C LYS A 154 -31.56 -21.38 -12.90
N GLN A 155 -31.22 -20.66 -13.96
CA GLN A 155 -30.78 -21.27 -15.21
C GLN A 155 -29.57 -22.19 -14.97
N VAL A 156 -29.56 -23.33 -15.66
CA VAL A 156 -28.49 -24.33 -15.57
C VAL A 156 -27.51 -24.09 -16.71
N VAL A 157 -26.23 -23.95 -16.39
CA VAL A 157 -25.13 -23.83 -17.35
C VAL A 157 -24.22 -25.05 -17.21
N ASP A 158 -23.99 -25.77 -18.30
CA ASP A 158 -23.11 -26.93 -18.31
C ASP A 158 -21.66 -26.52 -18.63
N CYS A 159 -20.72 -26.90 -17.78
CA CYS A 159 -19.28 -26.66 -17.98
C CYS A 159 -18.74 -27.40 -19.21
N ALA A 160 -19.43 -28.42 -19.72
CA ALA A 160 -19.05 -29.09 -20.96
C ALA A 160 -19.24 -28.18 -22.19
N GLU A 161 -20.25 -27.29 -22.14
CA GLU A 161 -20.62 -26.43 -23.27
C GLU A 161 -19.98 -25.04 -23.13
N TYR A 162 -20.09 -24.44 -21.95
CA TYR A 162 -19.70 -23.04 -21.73
C TYR A 162 -18.49 -22.93 -20.80
N GLN A 163 -17.66 -21.93 -21.07
CA GLN A 163 -16.52 -21.59 -20.22
C GLN A 163 -16.85 -20.47 -19.23
N THR A 164 -17.68 -19.50 -19.63
CA THR A 164 -18.01 -18.35 -18.79
C THR A 164 -19.52 -18.22 -18.67
N VAL A 165 -20.00 -17.92 -17.46
CA VAL A 165 -21.37 -17.51 -17.19
C VAL A 165 -21.40 -15.98 -17.13
N ASP A 166 -22.19 -15.35 -17.99
CA ASP A 166 -22.46 -13.91 -18.00
C ASP A 166 -23.86 -13.66 -17.45
N PHE A 167 -23.94 -12.97 -16.32
CA PHE A 167 -25.16 -12.67 -15.60
C PHE A 167 -25.46 -11.17 -15.56
N GLU A 168 -24.89 -10.39 -16.48
CA GLU A 168 -25.11 -8.94 -16.58
C GLU A 168 -26.59 -8.57 -16.80
N ALA A 169 -27.30 -9.34 -17.63
CA ALA A 169 -28.73 -9.12 -17.87
C ALA A 169 -29.55 -9.29 -16.58
N LEU A 170 -29.33 -10.40 -15.86
CA LEU A 170 -29.98 -10.66 -14.57
C LEU A 170 -29.62 -9.63 -13.52
N ALA A 171 -28.37 -9.16 -13.47
CA ALA A 171 -27.94 -8.15 -12.49
C ALA A 171 -28.68 -6.82 -12.63
N ASN A 172 -29.19 -6.51 -13.83
CA ASN A 172 -29.94 -5.29 -14.10
C ASN A 172 -31.46 -5.46 -13.88
N GLU A 173 -31.98 -6.68 -13.98
CA GLU A 173 -33.43 -6.95 -14.03
C GLU A 173 -33.98 -7.64 -12.76
N ALA A 174 -33.14 -8.35 -12.00
CA ALA A 174 -33.54 -9.18 -10.87
C ALA A 174 -32.91 -8.75 -9.54
N ASP A 175 -33.67 -8.88 -8.46
CA ASP A 175 -33.20 -8.60 -7.08
C ASP A 175 -32.24 -9.69 -6.55
N GLU A 176 -32.34 -10.91 -7.07
CA GLU A 176 -31.50 -12.06 -6.71
C GLU A 176 -30.96 -12.70 -7.99
N ILE A 177 -29.64 -12.85 -8.06
CA ILE A 177 -28.95 -13.50 -9.17
C ILE A 177 -28.56 -14.89 -8.70
N ASP A 178 -29.36 -15.90 -9.05
CA ASP A 178 -29.05 -17.31 -8.77
C ASP A 178 -28.97 -18.14 -10.05
N PHE A 179 -28.02 -19.07 -10.09
CA PHE A 179 -27.83 -19.97 -11.23
C PHE A 179 -27.18 -21.27 -10.80
N VAL A 180 -27.22 -22.28 -11.67
CA VAL A 180 -26.65 -23.60 -11.41
C VAL A 180 -25.58 -23.90 -12.42
N VAL A 181 -24.40 -24.27 -11.95
CA VAL A 181 -23.31 -24.78 -12.80
C VAL A 181 -23.27 -26.28 -12.68
N LYS A 182 -23.42 -26.97 -13.81
CA LYS A 182 -23.34 -28.43 -13.91
C LYS A 182 -21.96 -28.84 -14.41
N SER A 183 -21.43 -29.90 -13.83
CA SER A 183 -20.19 -30.56 -14.25
C SER A 183 -20.35 -32.07 -14.13
N GLY A 184 -20.46 -32.74 -15.28
CA GLY A 184 -20.81 -34.16 -15.32
C GLY A 184 -22.17 -34.44 -14.66
N GLU A 185 -22.18 -35.33 -13.67
CA GLU A 185 -23.40 -35.67 -12.91
C GLU A 185 -23.65 -34.73 -11.71
N ASN A 186 -22.69 -33.85 -11.39
CA ASN A 186 -22.74 -32.99 -10.22
C ASN A 186 -23.09 -31.55 -10.59
N SER A 187 -23.61 -30.80 -9.61
CA SER A 187 -23.94 -29.39 -9.80
C SER A 187 -23.70 -28.56 -8.55
N LEU A 188 -23.36 -27.29 -8.75
CA LEU A 188 -23.28 -26.28 -7.71
C LEU A 188 -24.24 -25.14 -8.03
N THR A 189 -25.05 -24.77 -7.05
CA THR A 189 -25.88 -23.56 -7.12
C THR A 189 -25.07 -22.37 -6.61
N PHE A 190 -25.12 -21.28 -7.37
CA PHE A 190 -24.51 -20.00 -7.04
C PHE A 190 -25.57 -18.94 -6.80
N ASN A 191 -25.25 -18.01 -5.91
CA ASN A 191 -25.95 -16.75 -5.70
C ASN A 191 -24.91 -15.64 -5.83
N VAL A 192 -25.26 -14.50 -6.41
CA VAL A 192 -24.35 -13.35 -6.48
C VAL A 192 -24.88 -12.24 -5.57
N GLU A 193 -24.01 -11.74 -4.70
CA GLU A 193 -24.26 -10.58 -3.85
C GLU A 193 -23.18 -9.53 -4.12
N GLY A 194 -23.56 -8.25 -4.06
CA GLY A 194 -22.60 -7.16 -4.21
C GLY A 194 -21.45 -7.28 -3.20
N ALA A 195 -20.24 -6.90 -3.63
CA ALA A 195 -19.08 -6.96 -2.76
C ALA A 195 -19.33 -6.12 -1.49
N VAL A 196 -19.16 -6.74 -0.33
CA VAL A 196 -19.20 -6.03 0.95
C VAL A 196 -17.92 -5.21 1.06
N ALA A 197 -18.03 -3.93 1.41
CA ALA A 197 -16.88 -3.07 1.66
C ALA A 197 -15.95 -3.74 2.70
N THR A 198 -14.80 -4.23 2.24
CA THR A 198 -13.74 -4.75 3.09
C THR A 198 -12.84 -3.59 3.51
N ASP A 199 -12.40 -3.59 4.77
CA ASP A 199 -11.46 -2.57 5.29
C ASP A 199 -10.22 -2.50 4.40
N SER A 200 -9.71 -1.28 4.17
CA SER A 200 -8.58 -1.09 3.26
C SER A 200 -7.35 -1.87 3.73
N LEU A 201 -6.81 -2.73 2.88
CA LEU A 201 -5.55 -3.42 3.12
C LEU A 201 -4.41 -2.40 3.31
N SER A 202 -3.73 -2.48 4.46
CA SER A 202 -2.52 -1.71 4.73
C SER A 202 -1.33 -2.32 3.99
N LEU A 203 -0.68 -1.50 3.16
CA LEU A 203 0.48 -1.86 2.36
C LEU A 203 1.63 -0.87 2.66
N PRO A 204 2.90 -1.30 2.54
CA PRO A 204 3.36 -2.62 2.10
C PRO A 204 3.14 -3.73 3.13
N LEU A 205 2.97 -4.98 2.69
CA LEU A 205 2.57 -6.11 3.54
C LEU A 205 3.55 -6.33 4.71
N LEU A 206 4.87 -6.20 4.48
CA LEU A 206 5.91 -6.32 5.52
C LEU A 206 5.68 -5.36 6.72
N LEU A 207 5.00 -4.24 6.52
CA LEU A 207 4.75 -3.26 7.58
C LEU A 207 3.36 -3.40 8.20
N ASN A 208 2.61 -4.45 7.86
CA ASN A 208 1.27 -4.70 8.39
C ASN A 208 1.35 -5.37 9.77
N ARG A 209 1.31 -4.55 10.84
CA ARG A 209 1.40 -5.00 12.24
C ARG A 209 0.33 -6.05 12.62
N ASP A 210 -0.89 -5.95 12.08
CA ASP A 210 -1.98 -6.90 12.38
C ASP A 210 -1.69 -8.31 11.86
N ARG A 211 -0.78 -8.43 10.88
CA ARG A 211 -0.42 -9.68 10.21
C ARG A 211 0.97 -10.16 10.59
N TYR A 212 1.59 -9.60 11.63
CA TYR A 212 2.98 -9.86 12.05
C TYR A 212 3.37 -11.35 12.04
N SER A 213 2.55 -12.21 12.65
CA SER A 213 2.79 -13.66 12.75
C SER A 213 2.86 -14.43 11.42
N LYS A 214 2.51 -13.78 10.30
CA LYS A 214 2.50 -14.35 8.95
C LYS A 214 3.47 -13.66 7.99
N LEU A 215 4.09 -12.54 8.37
CA LEU A 215 4.90 -11.70 7.46
C LEU A 215 6.16 -12.39 6.94
N PHE A 216 6.60 -13.48 7.58
CA PHE A 216 7.85 -14.18 7.28
C PHE A 216 7.61 -15.61 6.74
N LYS A 217 6.56 -15.80 5.93
CA LYS A 217 6.20 -17.12 5.35
C LYS A 217 6.00 -16.98 3.85
N ASP A 218 6.79 -17.67 3.04
CA ASP A 218 6.75 -17.54 1.57
C ASP A 218 5.41 -17.92 0.94
N GLU A 219 4.54 -18.63 1.66
CA GLU A 219 3.19 -18.98 1.20
C GLU A 219 2.15 -17.87 1.50
N TYR A 220 2.55 -16.76 2.12
CA TYR A 220 1.65 -15.70 2.60
C TYR A 220 1.77 -14.39 1.80
N ASN A 221 1.61 -14.47 0.48
CA ASN A 221 1.64 -13.29 -0.40
C ASN A 221 0.23 -12.82 -0.78
N GLY A 222 0.11 -11.53 -1.11
CA GLY A 222 -1.09 -10.99 -1.75
C GLY A 222 -1.05 -11.20 -3.26
N GLU A 223 -2.12 -11.73 -3.84
CA GLU A 223 -2.28 -11.82 -5.30
C GLU A 223 -2.88 -10.51 -5.84
N PHE A 224 -2.28 -9.90 -6.86
CA PHE A 224 -2.79 -8.67 -7.45
C PHE A 224 -3.67 -8.93 -8.68
N TYR A 225 -4.96 -8.61 -8.58
CA TYR A 225 -5.89 -8.64 -9.71
C TYR A 225 -5.94 -7.26 -10.38
N VAL A 226 -4.97 -7.02 -11.27
CA VAL A 226 -4.72 -5.74 -11.96
C VAL A 226 -5.97 -5.15 -12.60
N GLN A 227 -6.73 -5.97 -13.33
CA GLN A 227 -7.93 -5.54 -14.05
C GLN A 227 -9.04 -5.08 -13.09
N LYS A 228 -9.16 -5.74 -11.93
CA LYS A 228 -10.13 -5.43 -10.88
C LYS A 228 -9.69 -4.28 -9.98
N GLY A 229 -8.39 -3.97 -9.97
CA GLY A 229 -7.80 -3.08 -8.97
C GLY A 229 -7.93 -3.62 -7.53
N LYS A 230 -7.97 -4.94 -7.38
CA LYS A 230 -8.17 -5.64 -6.10
C LYS A 230 -6.94 -6.48 -5.76
N VAL A 231 -6.70 -6.67 -4.48
CA VAL A 231 -5.69 -7.60 -3.94
C VAL A 231 -6.41 -8.72 -3.22
N ALA A 232 -6.09 -9.97 -3.53
CA ALA A 232 -6.52 -11.12 -2.75
C ALA A 232 -5.47 -11.48 -1.71
N LEU A 233 -5.87 -11.52 -0.44
CA LEU A 233 -5.04 -11.98 0.67
C LEU A 233 -5.92 -12.70 1.71
N ASP A 234 -5.43 -13.79 2.31
CA ASP A 234 -6.26 -14.66 3.17
C ASP A 234 -7.57 -15.10 2.48
N ASN A 235 -7.49 -15.36 1.16
CA ASN A 235 -8.63 -15.70 0.31
C ASN A 235 -9.79 -14.69 0.43
N SER A 236 -9.48 -13.40 0.60
CA SER A 236 -10.45 -12.31 0.58
C SER A 236 -9.94 -11.19 -0.31
N GLU A 237 -10.84 -10.56 -1.06
CA GLU A 237 -10.50 -9.44 -1.92
C GLU A 237 -10.61 -8.09 -1.20
N PHE A 238 -9.62 -7.24 -1.47
CA PHE A 238 -9.52 -5.89 -0.94
C PHE A 238 -9.38 -4.90 -2.09
N THR A 239 -10.28 -3.91 -2.14
CA THR A 239 -10.18 -2.81 -3.09
C THR A 239 -8.99 -1.92 -2.72
N VAL A 240 -8.15 -1.59 -3.70
CA VAL A 240 -7.01 -0.70 -3.51
C VAL A 240 -7.34 0.66 -4.15
N PRO A 241 -7.54 1.73 -3.35
CA PRO A 241 -7.90 3.04 -3.90
C PRO A 241 -6.69 3.93 -4.21
N GLY A 242 -6.87 4.85 -5.16
CA GLY A 242 -6.02 6.03 -5.36
C GLY A 242 -4.55 5.74 -5.69
N VAL A 243 -3.64 6.45 -5.03
CA VAL A 243 -2.19 6.38 -5.26
C VAL A 243 -1.66 4.95 -5.06
N ARG A 244 -2.19 4.21 -4.08
CA ARG A 244 -1.74 2.83 -3.80
C ARG A 244 -1.96 1.90 -5.00
N LEU A 245 -3.08 2.04 -5.69
CA LEU A 245 -3.36 1.26 -6.90
C LEU A 245 -2.40 1.60 -8.03
N LYS A 246 -2.10 2.90 -8.20
CA LYS A 246 -1.13 3.37 -9.20
C LYS A 246 0.26 2.75 -8.95
N LEU A 247 0.73 2.76 -7.71
CA LEU A 247 2.03 2.17 -7.34
C LEU A 247 2.06 0.66 -7.58
N LEU A 248 1.01 -0.08 -7.19
CA LEU A 248 0.94 -1.53 -7.47
C LEU A 248 0.89 -1.84 -8.96
N LYS A 249 0.21 -1.01 -9.77
CA LYS A 249 0.21 -1.16 -11.24
C LYS A 249 1.61 -0.99 -11.81
N TRP A 250 2.39 -0.03 -11.32
CA TRP A 250 3.80 0.09 -11.72
C TRP A 250 4.64 -1.09 -11.26
N GLU A 251 4.48 -1.60 -10.03
CA GLU A 251 5.21 -2.81 -9.63
C GLU A 251 4.84 -4.01 -10.50
N GLN A 252 3.58 -4.15 -10.88
CA GLN A 252 3.13 -5.20 -11.78
C GLN A 252 3.73 -5.05 -13.18
N GLU A 253 3.85 -3.82 -13.69
CA GLU A 253 4.51 -3.52 -14.97
C GLU A 253 5.98 -3.99 -14.93
N PHE A 254 6.69 -3.73 -13.82
CA PHE A 254 8.04 -4.28 -13.60
C PHE A 254 8.06 -5.81 -13.68
N VAL A 255 7.11 -6.50 -13.04
CA VAL A 255 7.06 -7.97 -13.03
C VAL A 255 6.69 -8.55 -14.40
N ALA A 256 5.69 -7.98 -15.07
CA ALA A 256 5.15 -8.49 -16.33
C ALA A 256 6.12 -8.27 -17.49
N GLU A 257 6.77 -7.11 -17.55
CA GLU A 257 7.68 -6.74 -18.63
C GLU A 257 9.16 -6.96 -18.27
N LYS A 258 9.43 -7.51 -17.07
CA LYS A 258 10.78 -7.71 -16.52
C LYS A 258 11.62 -6.42 -16.58
N LEU A 259 11.01 -5.29 -16.19
CA LEU A 259 11.66 -3.99 -16.19
C LEU A 259 12.60 -3.86 -15.01
N ILE A 260 13.75 -3.26 -15.24
CA ILE A 260 14.73 -2.91 -14.22
C ILE A 260 14.67 -1.40 -13.93
N ALA A 261 14.22 -0.57 -14.87
CA ALA A 261 13.92 0.84 -14.66
C ALA A 261 12.77 1.28 -15.58
N LEU A 262 11.90 2.17 -15.11
CA LEU A 262 10.75 2.67 -15.87
C LEU A 262 10.95 4.15 -16.19
N SER A 263 10.86 4.53 -17.46
CA SER A 263 10.94 5.94 -17.86
C SER A 263 10.04 6.20 -19.06
N ASP A 264 9.40 7.38 -19.11
CA ASP A 264 8.63 7.85 -20.27
C ASP A 264 9.49 7.91 -21.56
N SER A 265 10.82 8.01 -21.43
CA SER A 265 11.75 8.11 -22.56
C SER A 265 12.30 6.75 -23.00
N LYS A 266 12.96 6.04 -22.08
CA LYS A 266 13.53 4.71 -22.30
C LYS A 266 13.57 3.92 -21.00
N SER A 267 12.75 2.88 -20.91
CA SER A 267 12.83 1.87 -19.85
C SER A 267 14.03 0.94 -20.05
N LEU A 268 14.53 0.38 -18.96
CA LEU A 268 15.53 -0.68 -18.97
C LEU A 268 14.88 -2.00 -18.61
N THR A 269 15.30 -3.07 -19.28
CA THR A 269 14.80 -4.43 -19.09
C THR A 269 15.86 -5.32 -18.47
N LEU A 270 15.44 -6.52 -18.07
CA LEU A 270 16.34 -7.53 -17.55
C LEU A 270 17.45 -7.93 -18.54
N THR A 271 17.20 -7.84 -19.85
CA THR A 271 18.19 -8.05 -20.91
C THR A 271 19.24 -6.94 -20.96
N ASP A 272 18.87 -5.69 -20.66
CA ASP A 272 19.85 -4.61 -20.54
C ASP A 272 20.81 -4.89 -19.36
N LEU A 273 20.31 -5.46 -18.26
CA LEU A 273 21.11 -5.80 -17.09
C LEU A 273 22.11 -6.94 -17.36
N GLU A 274 21.77 -7.89 -18.23
CA GLU A 274 22.67 -8.96 -18.67
C GLU A 274 23.94 -8.41 -19.33
N ASN A 275 23.81 -7.32 -20.09
CA ASN A 275 24.95 -6.65 -20.73
C ASN A 275 25.82 -5.87 -19.74
N ILE A 276 25.30 -5.58 -18.54
CA ILE A 276 26.01 -4.83 -17.49
C ILE A 276 26.78 -5.81 -16.61
N ASP A 277 26.10 -6.79 -16.04
CA ASP A 277 26.68 -7.80 -15.16
C ASP A 277 25.80 -9.05 -15.07
N SER A 278 26.41 -10.22 -15.22
CA SER A 278 25.68 -11.50 -15.21
C SER A 278 25.10 -11.87 -13.84
N ASN A 279 25.74 -11.47 -12.74
CA ASN A 279 25.27 -11.79 -11.39
C ASN A 279 24.09 -10.89 -11.01
N LEU A 280 24.13 -9.61 -11.37
CA LEU A 280 22.98 -8.71 -11.27
C LEU A 280 21.80 -9.24 -12.08
N HIS A 281 22.03 -9.66 -13.33
CA HIS A 281 20.97 -10.27 -14.14
C HIS A 281 20.35 -11.51 -13.48
N GLN A 282 21.16 -12.47 -13.04
CA GLN A 282 20.66 -13.71 -12.43
C GLN A 282 19.86 -13.45 -11.15
N SER A 283 20.32 -12.52 -10.30
CA SER A 283 19.65 -12.20 -9.03
C SER A 283 18.29 -11.51 -9.25
N TYR A 284 18.17 -10.58 -10.21
CA TYR A 284 16.85 -10.01 -10.57
C TYR A 284 15.96 -10.99 -11.33
N GLN A 285 16.51 -11.88 -12.14
CA GLN A 285 15.73 -12.95 -12.77
C GLN A 285 15.05 -13.82 -11.72
N ALA A 286 15.77 -14.19 -10.65
CA ALA A 286 15.20 -14.94 -9.53
C ALA A 286 14.05 -14.18 -8.84
N LEU A 287 14.23 -12.87 -8.60
CA LEU A 287 13.18 -12.01 -8.05
C LEU A 287 11.93 -11.99 -8.93
N PHE A 288 12.08 -11.76 -10.24
CA PHE A 288 10.92 -11.73 -11.12
C PHE A 288 10.23 -13.08 -11.26
N SER A 289 10.97 -14.18 -11.27
CA SER A 289 10.39 -15.52 -11.29
C SER A 289 9.57 -15.78 -10.02
N TYR A 290 10.10 -15.43 -8.85
CA TYR A 290 9.40 -15.57 -7.56
C TYR A 290 8.08 -14.78 -7.56
N LEU A 291 8.12 -13.52 -7.99
CA LEU A 291 6.96 -12.62 -8.01
C LEU A 291 5.88 -13.08 -9.00
N GLU A 292 6.30 -13.53 -10.19
CA GLU A 292 5.40 -14.00 -11.25
C GLU A 292 4.70 -15.31 -10.88
N GLU A 293 5.43 -16.29 -10.36
CA GLU A 293 4.87 -17.58 -9.92
C GLU A 293 3.76 -17.39 -8.88
N ARG A 294 3.93 -16.40 -7.99
CA ARG A 294 3.02 -16.10 -6.88
C ARG A 294 2.01 -14.99 -7.21
N ARG A 295 1.97 -14.47 -8.45
CA ARG A 295 1.10 -13.35 -8.89
C ARG A 295 1.11 -12.15 -7.94
N THR A 296 2.29 -11.83 -7.40
CA THR A 296 2.49 -10.84 -6.34
C THR A 296 3.44 -9.73 -6.81
N THR A 297 3.56 -8.70 -6.00
CA THR A 297 4.53 -7.61 -6.17
C THR A 297 5.33 -7.41 -4.88
N PRO A 298 6.47 -6.70 -4.88
CA PRO A 298 7.26 -6.48 -3.66
C PRO A 298 6.43 -5.92 -2.49
N SER A 299 5.49 -5.01 -2.76
CA SER A 299 4.63 -4.44 -1.72
C SER A 299 3.57 -5.41 -1.18
N LEU A 300 3.30 -6.51 -1.89
CA LEU A 300 2.35 -7.57 -1.51
C LEU A 300 3.03 -8.83 -0.98
N CYS A 301 4.37 -8.90 -1.05
CA CYS A 301 5.12 -10.03 -0.58
C CYS A 301 5.22 -10.07 0.94
N SER A 302 4.97 -11.25 1.49
CA SER A 302 5.58 -11.64 2.76
C SER A 302 7.07 -11.83 2.53
N TRP A 303 7.89 -11.35 3.46
CA TRP A 303 9.34 -11.54 3.41
C TRP A 303 9.69 -12.88 4.07
N GLY A 304 9.26 -13.97 3.44
CA GLY A 304 9.67 -15.33 3.80
C GLY A 304 11.17 -15.57 3.61
N GLU A 305 11.64 -16.76 3.93
CA GLU A 305 13.06 -17.10 3.84
C GLU A 305 13.54 -17.12 2.38
N GLU A 306 12.73 -17.61 1.46
CA GLU A 306 13.07 -17.65 0.02
C GLU A 306 13.14 -16.23 -0.56
N TYR A 307 12.13 -15.39 -0.32
CA TYR A 307 12.15 -13.99 -0.76
C TYR A 307 13.32 -13.22 -0.15
N ALA A 308 13.59 -13.43 1.15
CA ALA A 308 14.71 -12.77 1.83
C ALA A 308 16.07 -13.18 1.25
N ALA A 309 16.27 -14.46 0.93
CA ALA A 309 17.50 -14.94 0.29
C ALA A 309 17.70 -14.30 -1.08
N ILE A 310 16.66 -14.24 -1.93
CA ILE A 310 16.72 -13.56 -3.24
C ILE A 310 17.12 -12.09 -3.07
N VAL A 311 16.55 -11.39 -2.09
CA VAL A 311 16.90 -9.99 -1.81
C VAL A 311 18.36 -9.85 -1.35
N GLU A 312 18.83 -10.75 -0.48
CA GLU A 312 20.23 -10.76 -0.01
C GLU A 312 21.22 -11.01 -1.16
N ASP A 313 20.87 -11.89 -2.10
CA ASP A 313 21.67 -12.15 -3.29
C ASP A 313 21.78 -10.92 -4.19
N ILE A 314 20.67 -10.19 -4.41
CA ILE A 314 20.68 -8.93 -5.17
C ILE A 314 21.62 -7.91 -4.50
N VAL A 315 21.49 -7.72 -3.19
CA VAL A 315 22.32 -6.75 -2.45
C VAL A 315 23.79 -7.13 -2.52
N SER A 316 24.10 -8.41 -2.37
CA SER A 316 25.48 -8.94 -2.44
C SER A 316 26.07 -8.80 -3.85
N ALA A 317 25.27 -9.04 -4.89
CA ALA A 317 25.70 -8.85 -6.27
C ALA A 317 26.02 -7.37 -6.57
N TYR A 318 25.22 -6.43 -6.06
CA TYR A 318 25.52 -4.99 -6.19
C TYR A 318 26.78 -4.56 -5.46
N LEU A 319 26.98 -5.03 -4.22
CA LEU A 319 28.20 -4.72 -3.47
C LEU A 319 29.42 -5.22 -4.24
N THR A 320 29.39 -6.46 -4.70
CA THR A 320 30.48 -7.06 -5.51
C THR A 320 30.73 -6.26 -6.79
N PHE A 321 29.66 -5.88 -7.52
CA PHE A 321 29.76 -5.11 -8.76
C PHE A 321 30.41 -3.74 -8.53
N PHE A 322 29.99 -3.00 -7.50
CA PHE A 322 30.54 -1.67 -7.21
C PHE A 322 31.95 -1.71 -6.60
N GLU A 323 32.27 -2.71 -5.78
CA GLU A 323 33.63 -2.91 -5.23
C GLU A 323 34.66 -3.20 -6.32
N ALA A 324 34.25 -3.81 -7.43
CA ALA A 324 35.12 -4.07 -8.58
C ALA A 324 35.47 -2.80 -9.38
N ILE A 325 34.76 -1.68 -9.18
CA ILE A 325 35.02 -0.42 -9.90
C ILE A 325 36.22 0.30 -9.27
N PRO A 326 37.32 0.55 -10.01
CA PRO A 326 38.49 1.23 -9.46
C PRO A 326 38.18 2.66 -9.02
N THR A 327 38.54 3.01 -7.78
CA THR A 327 38.38 4.36 -7.25
C THR A 327 39.13 5.40 -8.08
N GLY A 328 38.50 6.57 -8.29
CA GLY A 328 39.10 7.68 -9.03
C GLY A 328 38.95 7.58 -10.56
N THR A 329 38.24 6.57 -11.07
CA THR A 329 37.90 6.47 -12.49
C THR A 329 36.51 7.03 -12.79
N MET A 330 36.28 7.43 -14.04
CA MET A 330 34.96 7.82 -14.52
C MET A 330 34.12 6.55 -14.75
N LEU A 331 32.87 6.56 -14.28
CA LEU A 331 31.95 5.44 -14.52
C LEU A 331 31.71 5.22 -16.01
N THR A 332 31.76 3.96 -16.44
CA THR A 332 31.39 3.56 -17.80
C THR A 332 29.89 3.75 -18.03
N LYS A 333 29.45 3.61 -19.28
CA LYS A 333 28.02 3.71 -19.63
C LYS A 333 27.20 2.64 -18.90
N GLU A 334 27.71 1.42 -18.86
CA GLU A 334 27.09 0.25 -18.25
C GLU A 334 26.99 0.43 -16.73
N GLN A 335 28.06 0.92 -16.09
CA GLN A 335 28.06 1.26 -14.67
C GLN A 335 27.08 2.38 -14.32
N LYS A 336 26.91 3.39 -15.20
CA LYS A 336 25.89 4.42 -15.04
C LYS A 336 24.47 3.87 -15.21
N GLN A 337 24.26 2.89 -16.09
CA GLN A 337 22.97 2.22 -16.22
C GLN A 337 22.63 1.38 -14.99
N ALA A 338 23.62 0.76 -14.33
CA ALA A 338 23.41 0.04 -13.07
C ALA A 338 22.87 0.95 -11.93
N LEU A 339 23.18 2.26 -11.97
CA LEU A 339 22.65 3.24 -11.02
C LEU A 339 21.17 3.62 -11.30
N GLN A 340 20.64 3.26 -12.47
CA GLN A 340 19.25 3.56 -12.84
C GLN A 340 18.26 2.49 -12.38
N VAL A 341 18.75 1.37 -11.88
CA VAL A 341 17.90 0.25 -11.46
C VAL A 341 16.96 0.67 -10.34
N GLY A 342 15.68 0.35 -10.51
CA GLY A 342 14.60 0.70 -9.59
C GLY A 342 14.15 2.16 -9.69
N LEU A 343 14.71 2.97 -10.59
CA LEU A 343 14.21 4.33 -10.82
C LEU A 343 12.94 4.29 -11.69
N VAL A 344 12.01 5.19 -11.38
CA VAL A 344 10.76 5.37 -12.10
C VAL A 344 10.58 6.85 -12.44
N GLN A 345 10.52 7.19 -13.72
CA GLN A 345 10.23 8.52 -14.23
C GLN A 345 8.93 8.47 -15.04
N ARG A 346 7.85 8.96 -14.47
CA ARG A 346 6.51 8.92 -15.07
C ARG A 346 5.79 10.22 -14.76
N GLU A 347 5.10 10.78 -15.75
CA GLU A 347 4.24 11.97 -15.57
C GLU A 347 5.02 13.20 -15.05
N GLY A 348 6.30 13.33 -15.41
CA GLY A 348 7.16 14.44 -14.97
C GLY A 348 7.58 14.36 -13.49
N GLU A 349 7.39 13.22 -12.83
CA GLU A 349 7.79 12.97 -11.46
C GLU A 349 8.76 11.78 -11.40
N GLU A 350 9.66 11.80 -10.42
CA GLU A 350 10.68 10.78 -10.22
C GLU A 350 10.48 10.03 -8.91
N TYR A 351 10.67 8.71 -8.96
CA TYR A 351 10.55 7.82 -7.82
C TYR A 351 11.67 6.79 -7.78
N ILE A 352 11.95 6.30 -6.58
CA ILE A 352 12.71 5.10 -6.30
C ILE A 352 11.69 4.02 -5.92
N SER A 353 11.69 2.93 -6.67
CA SER A 353 10.73 1.83 -6.54
C SER A 353 11.20 0.77 -5.52
N PRO A 354 10.32 -0.15 -5.12
CA PRO A 354 10.65 -1.29 -4.29
C PRO A 354 11.69 -2.25 -4.90
N PHE A 355 11.97 -2.14 -6.21
CA PHE A 355 12.99 -2.93 -6.89
C PHE A 355 14.39 -2.32 -6.75
N HIS A 356 14.52 -1.11 -6.21
CA HIS A 356 15.82 -0.46 -6.06
C HIS A 356 16.67 -1.17 -4.98
N PRO A 357 17.97 -1.44 -5.21
CA PRO A 357 18.81 -2.21 -4.28
C PRO A 357 18.91 -1.61 -2.87
N LEU A 358 18.93 -0.27 -2.74
CA LEU A 358 18.92 0.38 -1.42
C LEU A 358 17.60 0.23 -0.66
N VAL A 359 16.47 0.17 -1.36
CA VAL A 359 15.17 -0.09 -0.72
C VAL A 359 15.13 -1.54 -0.22
N LEU A 360 15.54 -2.46 -1.09
CA LEU A 360 15.68 -3.88 -0.76
C LEU A 360 16.63 -4.12 0.43
N ALA A 361 17.80 -3.48 0.44
CA ALA A 361 18.78 -3.59 1.52
C ALA A 361 18.22 -3.06 2.86
N TYR A 362 17.54 -1.91 2.84
CA TYR A 362 16.92 -1.34 4.03
C TYR A 362 15.90 -2.30 4.65
N TYR A 363 14.96 -2.80 3.84
CA TYR A 363 13.90 -3.67 4.34
C TYR A 363 14.39 -5.09 4.67
N SER A 364 15.48 -5.56 4.05
CA SER A 364 16.18 -6.79 4.47
C SER A 364 16.77 -6.64 5.88
N SER A 365 17.43 -5.51 6.15
CA SER A 365 17.93 -5.19 7.49
C SER A 365 16.81 -5.06 8.51
N LEU A 366 15.71 -4.37 8.15
CA LEU A 366 14.54 -4.24 9.02
C LEU A 366 13.91 -5.60 9.32
N ARG A 367 13.73 -6.47 8.32
CA ARG A 367 13.23 -7.84 8.49
C ARG A 367 14.08 -8.61 9.51
N LYS A 368 15.40 -8.54 9.42
CA LYS A 368 16.32 -9.18 10.39
C LYS A 368 16.13 -8.65 11.80
N ALA A 369 15.92 -7.33 11.96
CA ALA A 369 15.64 -6.74 13.25
C ALA A 369 14.28 -7.20 13.81
N MET A 370 13.24 -7.27 12.97
CA MET A 370 11.91 -7.75 13.34
C MET A 370 11.94 -9.22 13.76
N THR A 371 12.64 -10.09 13.04
CA THR A 371 12.70 -11.52 13.41
C THR A 371 13.51 -11.76 14.68
N ALA A 372 14.47 -10.88 15.00
CA ALA A 372 15.22 -10.93 16.25
C ALA A 372 14.45 -10.37 17.45
N ASP A 373 13.56 -9.39 17.22
CA ASP A 373 12.76 -8.73 18.26
C ASP A 373 11.27 -8.59 17.87
N ASN A 374 10.42 -9.23 18.67
CA ASN A 374 8.97 -9.24 18.47
C ASN A 374 8.26 -7.93 18.84
N SER A 375 8.99 -6.89 19.27
CA SER A 375 8.43 -5.58 19.64
C SER A 375 7.80 -4.80 18.46
N PHE A 376 8.08 -5.20 17.21
CA PHE A 376 7.60 -4.50 16.03
C PHE A 376 6.07 -4.30 16.00
N ALA A 377 5.31 -5.33 16.40
CA ALA A 377 3.85 -5.28 16.41
C ALA A 377 3.29 -4.22 17.37
N ASP A 378 4.05 -3.88 18.42
CA ASP A 378 3.66 -2.99 19.50
C ASP A 378 4.29 -1.58 19.36
N LEU A 379 4.97 -1.29 18.24
CA LEU A 379 5.61 0.01 18.03
C LEU A 379 4.57 1.15 18.00
N PRO A 380 4.82 2.27 18.71
CA PRO A 380 4.02 3.48 18.57
C PRO A 380 4.07 4.02 17.14
N ASP A 381 2.95 4.60 16.67
CA ASP A 381 2.81 5.09 15.28
C ASP A 381 3.92 6.08 14.89
N VAL A 382 4.29 6.98 15.79
CA VAL A 382 5.35 7.99 15.56
C VAL A 382 6.72 7.35 15.29
N THR A 383 7.01 6.21 15.92
CA THR A 383 8.25 5.45 15.69
C THR A 383 8.15 4.64 14.40
N PHE A 384 7.00 4.01 14.18
CA PHE A 384 6.73 3.21 13.00
C PHE A 384 6.83 4.04 11.71
N GLU A 385 6.28 5.27 11.69
CA GLU A 385 6.35 6.19 10.55
C GLU A 385 7.78 6.66 10.20
N ARG A 386 8.76 6.44 11.09
CA ARG A 386 10.17 6.74 10.83
C ARG A 386 10.92 5.57 10.17
N LEU A 387 10.32 4.38 10.12
CA LEU A 387 10.90 3.22 9.44
C LEU A 387 10.79 3.41 7.93
N SER A 388 11.82 4.03 7.35
CA SER A 388 11.87 4.39 5.94
C SER A 388 13.29 4.38 5.39
N PRO A 389 13.49 3.92 4.14
CA PRO A 389 14.77 4.01 3.44
C PRO A 389 15.19 5.46 3.11
N LYS A 390 14.32 6.46 3.28
CA LYS A 390 14.63 7.88 2.96
C LYS A 390 15.91 8.40 3.64
N GLY A 391 16.25 7.88 4.82
CA GLY A 391 17.45 8.28 5.55
C GLY A 391 18.76 7.82 4.90
N LEU A 392 18.73 6.83 4.00
CA LEU A 392 19.91 6.35 3.27
C LEU A 392 20.30 7.27 2.11
N LEU A 393 19.33 7.99 1.54
CA LEU A 393 19.51 8.87 0.40
C LEU A 393 18.73 10.18 0.61
N PRO A 394 19.06 11.03 1.59
CA PRO A 394 18.29 12.25 1.83
C PRO A 394 18.36 13.24 0.66
N TYR A 395 19.52 13.33 0.01
CA TYR A 395 19.80 14.19 -1.14
C TYR A 395 20.41 13.35 -2.26
N VAL A 396 19.91 13.51 -3.49
CA VAL A 396 20.45 12.84 -4.68
C VAL A 396 20.72 13.88 -5.75
N TYR A 397 21.88 13.81 -6.39
CA TYR A 397 22.21 14.68 -7.52
C TYR A 397 21.19 14.51 -8.65
N HIS A 398 20.70 15.62 -9.19
CA HIS A 398 19.80 15.62 -10.35
C HIS A 398 20.40 16.46 -11.49
N PRO A 399 20.62 15.90 -12.69
CA PRO A 399 21.30 16.61 -13.78
C PRO A 399 20.67 17.94 -14.23
N LYS A 400 19.37 18.12 -13.99
CA LYS A 400 18.64 19.36 -14.37
C LYS A 400 18.35 20.30 -13.20
N HIS A 401 18.35 19.81 -11.97
CA HIS A 401 17.84 20.53 -10.80
C HIS A 401 18.91 20.64 -9.70
N GLU A 402 20.16 20.30 -10.03
CA GLU A 402 21.31 20.11 -9.14
C GLU A 402 21.12 18.96 -8.15
N PHE A 403 20.05 18.97 -7.36
CA PHE A 403 19.69 17.89 -6.47
C PHE A 403 18.17 17.76 -6.23
N SER A 404 17.79 16.58 -5.75
CA SER A 404 16.42 16.24 -5.36
C SER A 404 16.39 15.78 -3.90
N TYR A 405 15.31 16.14 -3.22
CA TYR A 405 14.97 15.69 -1.88
C TYR A 405 14.12 14.43 -1.94
N ASN A 406 14.54 13.39 -1.23
CA ASN A 406 13.80 12.14 -1.18
C ASN A 406 12.77 12.15 -0.05
N GLN A 407 11.52 11.95 -0.43
CA GLN A 407 10.37 11.88 0.49
C GLN A 407 9.73 10.50 0.41
N GLN A 408 9.38 9.93 1.56
CA GLN A 408 8.63 8.68 1.58
C GLN A 408 7.21 8.90 1.05
N VAL A 409 6.73 7.99 0.21
CA VAL A 409 5.33 8.01 -0.23
C VAL A 409 4.45 7.47 0.90
N ARG A 410 3.49 8.28 1.36
CA ARG A 410 2.66 7.95 2.54
C ARG A 410 1.82 6.69 2.34
N GLU A 411 1.31 6.48 1.13
CA GLU A 411 0.41 5.37 0.80
C GLU A 411 1.14 4.02 0.69
N ASN A 412 2.46 4.04 0.50
CA ASN A 412 3.32 2.87 0.43
C ASN A 412 4.78 3.23 0.75
N ALA A 413 5.23 2.84 1.94
CA ALA A 413 6.57 3.11 2.47
C ALA A 413 7.73 2.55 1.64
N PHE A 414 7.50 1.58 0.75
CA PHE A 414 8.55 1.05 -0.14
C PHE A 414 8.89 2.01 -1.28
N TRP A 415 8.01 2.96 -1.60
CA TRP A 415 8.23 3.97 -2.62
C TRP A 415 8.79 5.25 -2.01
N ILE A 416 9.81 5.80 -2.67
CA ILE A 416 10.39 7.10 -2.35
C ILE A 416 10.15 8.01 -3.54
N LYS A 417 9.67 9.23 -3.30
CA LYS A 417 9.51 10.27 -4.30
C LYS A 417 10.70 11.21 -4.27
N SER A 418 11.35 11.41 -5.40
CA SER A 418 12.43 12.38 -5.57
C SER A 418 11.83 13.72 -5.99
N VAL A 419 11.84 14.71 -5.09
CA VAL A 419 11.30 16.05 -5.32
C VAL A 419 12.44 17.00 -5.69
N PRO A 420 12.43 17.61 -6.89
CA PRO A 420 13.42 18.61 -7.27
C PRO A 420 13.54 19.74 -6.25
N GLN A 421 14.76 20.25 -6.03
CA GLN A 421 15.01 21.35 -5.09
C GLN A 421 14.05 22.52 -5.32
N GLU A 422 13.90 22.95 -6.57
CA GLU A 422 13.03 24.05 -6.99
C GLU A 422 11.58 23.89 -6.53
N LYS A 423 11.06 22.67 -6.40
CA LYS A 423 9.68 22.44 -5.91
C LYS A 423 9.62 22.30 -4.38
N SER A 424 10.69 21.78 -3.77
CA SER A 424 10.76 21.51 -2.32
C SER A 424 11.05 22.75 -1.49
N SER A 425 11.86 23.68 -2.00
CA SER A 425 12.18 24.95 -1.34
C SER A 425 10.93 25.83 -1.19
N LEU A 426 10.09 25.89 -2.24
CA LEU A 426 8.93 26.77 -2.31
C LEU A 426 7.90 26.49 -1.19
N ALA A 427 7.39 25.25 -1.11
CA ALA A 427 6.31 24.96 -0.17
C ALA A 427 6.76 24.88 1.31
N PHE A 428 7.97 24.38 1.57
CA PHE A 428 8.44 24.16 2.93
C PHE A 428 8.84 25.46 3.63
N VAL A 429 9.65 26.31 2.97
CA VAL A 429 10.18 27.54 3.58
C VAL A 429 9.05 28.53 3.86
N ARG A 430 8.16 28.76 2.88
CA ARG A 430 6.97 29.61 3.04
C ARG A 430 6.12 29.22 4.25
N LYS A 431 5.83 27.93 4.40
CA LYS A 431 5.06 27.39 5.54
C LYS A 431 5.82 27.56 6.86
N LEU A 432 7.11 27.22 6.86
CA LEU A 432 7.96 27.27 8.05
C LEU A 432 8.08 28.69 8.61
N VAL A 433 8.25 29.70 7.74
CA VAL A 433 8.36 31.11 8.14
C VAL A 433 7.10 31.55 8.90
N LYS A 434 5.91 31.26 8.34
CA LYS A 434 4.65 31.54 9.03
C LYS A 434 4.56 30.81 10.37
N GLU A 435 4.80 29.50 10.38
CA GLU A 435 4.69 28.68 11.60
C GLU A 435 5.65 29.17 12.70
N LYS A 436 6.88 29.57 12.34
CA LYS A 436 7.85 30.09 13.32
C LYS A 436 7.44 31.43 13.91
N ILE A 437 6.84 32.31 13.12
CA ILE A 437 6.31 33.58 13.62
C ILE A 437 5.12 33.33 14.56
N ASP A 438 4.20 32.45 14.16
CA ASP A 438 3.03 32.08 14.97
C ASP A 438 3.45 31.42 16.31
N GLU A 439 4.41 30.49 16.26
CA GLU A 439 5.01 29.85 17.44
C GLU A 439 5.67 30.88 18.37
N PHE A 440 6.46 31.81 17.81
CA PHE A 440 7.12 32.85 18.58
C PHE A 440 6.11 33.78 19.27
N GLN A 441 5.09 34.25 18.55
CA GLN A 441 4.05 35.08 19.14
C GLN A 441 3.23 34.36 20.21
N THR A 442 2.96 33.07 20.02
CA THR A 442 2.23 32.27 21.00
C THR A 442 3.06 32.05 22.26
N ALA A 443 4.33 31.69 22.11
CA ALA A 443 5.24 31.44 23.22
C ALA A 443 5.53 32.71 24.04
N PHE A 444 5.60 33.86 23.38
CA PHE A 444 5.91 35.15 24.01
C PHE A 444 4.74 36.14 23.96
N SER A 445 3.50 35.64 24.07
CA SER A 445 2.26 36.43 23.94
C SER A 445 2.25 37.73 24.74
N GLN A 446 2.84 37.74 25.94
CA GLN A 446 2.97 38.93 26.80
C GLN A 446 3.77 40.07 26.14
N LEU A 447 4.77 39.78 25.30
CA LEU A 447 5.52 40.80 24.55
C LEU A 447 4.66 41.48 23.48
N PHE A 448 3.52 40.88 23.15
CA PHE A 448 2.57 41.35 22.16
C PHE A 448 1.28 41.90 22.82
N GLU A 449 1.27 42.15 24.13
CA GLU A 449 0.18 42.80 24.88
C GLU A 449 0.45 44.32 25.02
N GLY A 450 0.43 45.05 23.90
CA GLY A 450 0.71 46.50 23.85
C GLY A 450 0.44 47.12 22.48
N SER A 451 0.66 48.44 22.33
CA SER A 451 0.41 49.18 21.08
C SER A 451 1.54 49.08 20.05
N GLU A 452 2.77 48.78 20.48
CA GLU A 452 3.91 48.57 19.58
C GLU A 452 4.34 47.11 19.59
N LYS A 453 4.12 46.43 18.47
CA LYS A 453 4.42 45.01 18.28
C LYS A 453 5.29 44.88 17.06
N SER A 454 6.60 44.72 17.25
CA SER A 454 7.53 44.49 16.15
C SER A 454 8.30 43.19 16.32
N ILE A 455 8.49 42.48 15.21
CA ILE A 455 9.30 41.27 15.10
C ILE A 455 10.48 41.61 14.19
N ILE A 456 11.68 41.29 14.65
CA ILE A 456 12.88 41.42 13.82
C ILE A 456 13.25 40.02 13.33
N VAL A 457 13.34 39.87 12.01
CA VAL A 457 13.73 38.62 11.34
C VAL A 457 15.11 38.83 10.72
N ASN A 458 16.12 38.13 11.23
CA ASN A 458 17.44 38.10 10.61
C ASN A 458 17.48 36.91 9.65
N ALA A 459 17.71 37.20 8.38
CA ALA A 459 17.73 36.25 7.28
C ALA A 459 19.13 36.24 6.65
N VAL A 460 19.81 35.10 6.72
CA VAL A 460 21.19 34.94 6.25
C VAL A 460 21.20 34.06 4.99
N ASN A 461 21.93 34.51 3.96
CA ASN A 461 22.15 33.83 2.68
C ASN A 461 20.83 33.37 2.03
N GLN A 462 19.91 34.32 1.81
CA GLN A 462 18.58 34.05 1.24
C GLN A 462 18.47 34.39 -0.24
N ASP A 463 19.49 35.01 -0.84
CA ASP A 463 19.51 35.38 -2.26
C ASP A 463 18.22 36.12 -2.69
N ASN A 464 17.38 35.53 -3.56
CA ASN A 464 16.11 36.15 -3.98
C ASN A 464 15.06 36.27 -2.85
N ALA A 465 15.19 35.54 -1.74
CA ALA A 465 14.33 35.60 -0.56
C ALA A 465 12.80 35.51 -0.83
N GLU A 466 12.41 34.94 -1.98
CA GLU A 466 11.02 34.83 -2.44
C GLU A 466 10.13 34.10 -1.42
N GLU A 467 10.60 32.95 -0.93
CA GLU A 467 9.82 32.12 0.00
C GLU A 467 9.75 32.67 1.40
N LEU A 468 10.81 33.38 1.83
CA LEU A 468 10.77 34.16 3.06
C LEU A 468 9.68 35.23 2.95
N PHE A 469 9.68 36.00 1.86
CA PHE A 469 8.70 37.05 1.62
C PHE A 469 7.28 36.48 1.56
N MET A 470 7.04 35.42 0.79
CA MET A 470 5.73 34.79 0.66
C MET A 470 5.23 34.17 1.99
N GLY A 471 6.13 33.70 2.85
CA GLY A 471 5.78 33.26 4.21
C GLY A 471 5.27 34.40 5.09
N LEU A 472 5.88 35.59 4.98
CA LEU A 472 5.43 36.80 5.67
C LEU A 472 4.08 37.30 5.13
N VAL A 473 3.86 37.20 3.82
CA VAL A 473 2.58 37.48 3.18
C VAL A 473 1.50 36.56 3.73
N ASP A 474 1.77 35.26 3.87
CA ASP A 474 0.83 34.30 4.43
C ASP A 474 0.52 34.57 5.90
N TYR A 475 1.51 35.00 6.69
CA TYR A 475 1.33 35.42 8.08
C TYR A 475 0.41 36.65 8.17
N ILE A 476 0.69 37.72 7.40
CA ILE A 476 -0.12 38.94 7.37
C ILE A 476 -1.53 38.67 6.84
N ARG A 477 -1.67 37.85 5.80
CA ARG A 477 -2.98 37.42 5.27
C ARG A 477 -3.83 36.73 6.35
N THR A 478 -3.21 35.95 7.22
CA THR A 478 -3.90 35.20 8.28
C THR A 478 -4.32 36.10 9.44
N HIS A 479 -3.47 37.06 9.82
CA HIS A 479 -3.68 37.88 11.03
C HIS A 479 -4.25 39.28 10.76
N GLN A 480 -4.14 39.78 9.53
CA GLN A 480 -4.63 41.08 9.06
C GLN A 480 -4.27 42.20 10.06
N ASP A 481 -5.25 42.94 10.58
CA ASP A 481 -5.03 44.04 11.52
C ASP A 481 -4.34 43.63 12.82
N LYS A 482 -4.35 42.34 13.17
CA LYS A 482 -3.67 41.79 14.35
C LYS A 482 -2.22 41.40 14.08
N ALA A 483 -1.77 41.42 12.83
CA ALA A 483 -0.39 41.10 12.46
C ALA A 483 0.59 42.07 13.14
N ALA A 484 1.65 41.56 13.75
CA ALA A 484 2.72 42.42 14.23
C ALA A 484 3.46 43.08 13.06
N SER A 485 4.07 44.24 13.30
CA SER A 485 5.03 44.81 12.36
C SER A 485 6.26 43.92 12.28
N ILE A 486 6.87 43.80 11.11
CA ILE A 486 8.00 42.94 10.84
C ILE A 486 9.09 43.78 10.18
N HIS A 487 10.30 43.70 10.74
CA HIS A 487 11.51 44.23 10.12
C HIS A 487 12.42 43.07 9.74
N VAL A 488 12.85 43.01 8.48
CA VAL A 488 13.72 41.93 7.97
C VAL A 488 15.12 42.45 7.69
N ASN A 489 16.11 41.93 8.40
CA ASN A 489 17.52 42.16 8.09
C ASN A 489 18.01 41.04 7.18
N LEU A 490 18.39 41.38 5.95
CA LEU A 490 18.90 40.46 4.94
C LEU A 490 20.43 40.55 4.91
N TYR A 491 21.09 39.44 5.19
CA TYR A 491 22.55 39.31 5.19
C TYR A 491 22.97 38.37 4.06
N ASP A 492 23.68 38.90 3.07
CA ASP A 492 24.21 38.13 1.94
C ASP A 492 25.66 38.55 1.65
N ASP A 493 26.38 37.78 0.84
CA ASP A 493 27.76 38.11 0.44
C ASP A 493 27.79 39.39 -0.43
N GLU A 494 26.78 39.57 -1.28
CA GLU A 494 26.58 40.74 -2.13
C GLU A 494 25.15 41.29 -2.02
N LEU A 495 24.99 42.60 -2.22
CA LEU A 495 23.65 43.22 -2.25
C LEU A 495 22.97 42.95 -3.60
N THR A 496 22.17 41.89 -3.67
CA THR A 496 21.40 41.52 -4.86
C THR A 496 19.97 42.06 -4.81
N PHE A 497 19.33 42.21 -5.96
CA PHE A 497 17.89 42.54 -6.05
C PHE A 497 17.06 41.30 -5.70
N ASN A 498 16.06 41.45 -4.84
CA ASN A 498 15.28 40.33 -4.30
C ASN A 498 13.79 40.66 -4.16
N ALA A 499 13.01 39.70 -3.66
CA ALA A 499 11.55 39.80 -3.52
C ALA A 499 11.09 41.04 -2.72
N PHE A 500 11.87 41.50 -1.74
CA PHE A 500 11.54 42.67 -0.94
C PHE A 500 11.69 43.97 -1.75
N ASP A 501 12.71 44.09 -2.59
CA ASP A 501 12.84 45.25 -3.49
C ASP A 501 11.77 45.21 -4.57
N ARG A 502 11.51 44.01 -5.13
CA ARG A 502 10.43 43.82 -6.11
C ARG A 502 9.10 44.33 -5.56
N PHE A 503 8.77 44.04 -4.30
CA PHE A 503 7.55 44.53 -3.67
C PHE A 503 7.59 46.04 -3.40
N ALA A 504 8.73 46.56 -2.92
CA ALA A 504 8.88 47.97 -2.59
C ALA A 504 8.83 48.89 -3.83
N GLU A 505 9.35 48.42 -4.97
CA GLU A 505 9.38 49.15 -6.24
C GLU A 505 8.12 48.90 -7.09
N ALA A 506 7.23 47.99 -6.70
CA ALA A 506 6.03 47.69 -7.47
C ALA A 506 4.93 48.75 -7.28
N ASP A 507 4.55 49.36 -8.40
CA ASP A 507 3.45 50.35 -8.46
C ASP A 507 2.09 49.73 -8.87
N GLY A 508 2.11 48.58 -9.56
CA GLY A 508 0.93 47.93 -10.14
C GLY A 508 0.16 47.05 -9.16
N MET A 509 -0.96 47.53 -8.62
CA MET A 509 -1.78 46.79 -7.64
C MET A 509 -2.27 45.42 -8.15
N VAL A 510 -2.59 45.32 -9.44
CA VAL A 510 -3.08 44.08 -10.07
C VAL A 510 -1.95 43.06 -10.20
N GLU A 511 -0.76 43.50 -10.62
CA GLU A 511 0.41 42.64 -10.78
C GLU A 511 0.91 42.12 -9.43
N ILE A 512 0.89 42.99 -8.40
CA ILE A 512 1.19 42.60 -7.01
C ILE A 512 0.16 41.58 -6.52
N ALA A 513 -1.14 41.84 -6.68
CA ALA A 513 -2.18 40.93 -6.20
C ALA A 513 -2.12 39.55 -6.89
N GLU A 514 -1.71 39.49 -8.16
CA GLU A 514 -1.48 38.24 -8.87
C GLU A 514 -0.23 37.51 -8.37
N TRP A 515 0.89 38.22 -8.22
CA TRP A 515 2.13 37.65 -7.69
C TRP A 515 1.98 37.12 -6.26
N LEU A 516 1.30 37.86 -5.38
CA LEU A 516 1.06 37.49 -3.99
C LEU A 516 -0.08 36.45 -3.81
N GLU A 517 -0.64 35.95 -4.90
CA GLU A 517 -1.76 34.99 -4.91
C GLU A 517 -3.02 35.50 -4.17
N LEU A 518 -3.21 36.82 -4.10
CA LEU A 518 -4.35 37.46 -3.44
C LEU A 518 -5.56 37.60 -4.38
N ASN A 519 -5.44 37.21 -5.64
CA ASN A 519 -6.48 37.30 -6.67
C ASN A 519 -7.49 36.13 -6.67
N LYS A 520 -7.39 35.16 -5.75
CA LYS A 520 -8.22 33.94 -5.70
C LYS A 520 -9.13 33.88 -4.46
N GLY A 521 -10.35 33.38 -4.65
CA GLY A 521 -11.29 33.05 -3.56
C GLY A 521 -11.71 34.26 -2.72
N LYS A 522 -12.04 34.02 -1.43
CA LYS A 522 -12.47 35.06 -0.47
C LYS A 522 -11.39 36.08 -0.13
N VAL A 523 -10.11 35.77 -0.39
CA VAL A 523 -8.98 36.66 -0.11
C VAL A 523 -8.96 37.86 -1.06
N ARG A 524 -9.56 37.73 -2.26
CA ARG A 524 -9.70 38.82 -3.22
C ARG A 524 -10.43 40.04 -2.66
N GLU A 525 -11.38 39.84 -1.75
CA GLU A 525 -12.17 40.92 -1.14
C GLU A 525 -11.35 41.78 -0.17
N VAL A 526 -10.23 41.26 0.33
CA VAL A 526 -9.33 41.91 1.30
C VAL A 526 -7.92 42.09 0.75
N ALA A 527 -7.70 41.88 -0.56
CA ALA A 527 -6.39 41.96 -1.20
C ALA A 527 -5.75 43.34 -1.00
N ASP A 528 -6.52 44.41 -1.19
CA ASP A 528 -6.04 45.78 -1.03
C ASP A 528 -5.61 46.06 0.40
N THR A 529 -6.41 45.62 1.38
CA THR A 529 -6.09 45.73 2.80
C THR A 529 -4.81 44.97 3.17
N ILE A 530 -4.61 43.77 2.63
CA ILE A 530 -3.41 42.98 2.89
C ILE A 530 -2.17 43.67 2.32
N ILE A 531 -2.25 44.20 1.11
CA ILE A 531 -1.14 44.92 0.47
C ILE A 531 -0.82 46.22 1.23
N ASP A 532 -1.83 46.94 1.71
CA ASP A 532 -1.64 48.12 2.54
C ASP A 532 -1.00 47.78 3.89
N ILE A 533 -1.40 46.66 4.53
CA ILE A 533 -0.77 46.18 5.75
C ILE A 533 0.69 45.79 5.48
N LEU A 534 0.99 45.10 4.38
CA LEU A 534 2.36 44.78 3.97
C LEU A 534 3.19 46.06 3.82
N ARG A 535 2.70 47.07 3.11
CA ARG A 535 3.43 48.34 2.90
C ARG A 535 3.65 49.14 4.19
N THR A 536 2.75 49.02 5.16
CA THR A 536 2.83 49.78 6.42
C THR A 536 3.55 49.04 7.54
N ARG A 537 3.53 47.71 7.52
CA ARG A 537 4.02 46.86 8.62
C ARG A 537 5.21 45.98 8.26
N LEU A 538 5.56 45.82 6.98
CA LEU A 538 6.75 45.08 6.56
C LEU A 538 7.82 46.07 6.08
N THR A 539 8.98 46.03 6.73
CA THR A 539 10.15 46.82 6.37
C THR A 539 11.38 45.91 6.27
N TYR A 540 12.41 46.33 5.54
CA TYR A 540 13.63 45.55 5.42
C TYR A 540 14.88 46.41 5.36
N SER A 541 16.03 45.80 5.64
CA SER A 541 17.36 46.38 5.51
C SER A 541 18.33 45.32 5.02
N LYS A 542 19.32 45.71 4.21
CA LYS A 542 20.29 44.79 3.60
C LYS A 542 21.70 45.07 4.08
N PHE A 543 22.42 44.00 4.37
CA PHE A 543 23.77 44.01 4.91
C PHE A 543 24.65 43.04 4.13
N THR A 544 25.91 43.39 3.95
CA THR A 544 26.93 42.48 3.41
C THR A 544 27.61 41.74 4.56
N ASN A 545 27.82 40.43 4.41
CA ASN A 545 28.46 39.58 5.43
C ASN A 545 29.81 40.15 5.95
N ASP A 546 30.58 40.86 5.11
CA ASP A 546 31.87 41.46 5.45
C ASP A 546 31.83 42.69 6.38
N LYS A 547 30.66 43.33 6.57
CA LYS A 547 30.57 44.61 7.31
C LYS A 547 30.29 44.48 8.80
N GLU A 548 30.06 43.28 9.32
CA GLU A 548 29.77 43.06 10.75
C GLU A 548 30.80 42.17 11.44
N GLY A 549 32.09 42.52 11.34
CA GLY A 549 33.15 41.96 12.19
C GLY A 549 33.09 42.39 13.66
N GLY A 550 31.90 42.71 14.21
CA GLY A 550 31.77 43.42 15.48
C GLY A 550 30.86 42.79 16.55
N GLN A 551 29.78 42.09 16.20
CA GLN A 551 28.88 41.51 17.21
C GLN A 551 28.28 40.18 16.72
N ALA A 552 29.01 39.11 17.05
CA ALA A 552 28.55 37.75 17.30
C ALA A 552 27.23 37.27 16.67
N MET A 553 27.35 36.33 15.73
CA MET A 553 26.43 35.18 15.67
C MET A 553 27.26 33.90 15.70
N HIS A 554 27.40 33.35 16.91
CA HIS A 554 27.54 31.91 17.07
C HIS A 554 26.15 31.32 16.86
N ILE A 555 26.03 30.43 15.87
CA ILE A 555 25.04 29.36 15.87
C ILE A 555 25.80 28.07 16.18
#